data_AF-A0A7S7LUF9-F1
#
_entry.id   AF-A0A7S7LUF9-F1
#
_cell.length_a   1.000
_cell.length_b   1.000
_cell.length_c   1.000
_cell.angle_alpha   90.00
_cell.angle_beta   90.00
_cell.angle_gamma   90.00
#
_symmetry.space_group_name_H-M   'P 1'
#
loop_
_entity.id
_entity.type
_entity.pdbx_description
1 polymer ?
#
loop_
_entity_poly.entity_id
_entity_poly.type
_entity_poly.pdbx_seq_one_letter_code
_entity_poly.pdbx_strand_id
1 'polypeptide(L)'
;MVKNGDLRSQNDNSKEYREKKAKQTESLLKKTLSYVNDSDKNFSHKNICEVMVSIADEEDRKLKAAISPSAISKNLHLKNIIEIYKTQNNILKQKQKKYHLSEGDMAFELHKCKTILAQKSDEVKLLKDIIKKEKITVENPVIKITNEDFDYKHLLKKAYEIMSKESVTYISGGNLILEIDHSIVANKKLLIELGL
;
A
#
# COMPACT_ATOMS: atom_id res chain seq x y z
N MET A 1 -3.29 41.14 -49.80
CA MET A 1 -3.02 41.29 -48.36
C MET A 1 -3.23 39.95 -47.69
N VAL A 2 -2.15 39.25 -47.35
CA VAL A 2 -2.21 37.99 -46.61
C VAL A 2 -2.56 38.35 -45.17
N LYS A 3 -3.73 37.92 -44.67
CA LYS A 3 -4.07 38.03 -43.26
C LYS A 3 -3.06 37.19 -42.48
N ASN A 4 -2.13 37.84 -41.79
CA ASN A 4 -1.28 37.20 -40.80
C ASN A 4 -2.18 36.63 -39.70
N GLY A 5 -2.54 35.35 -39.84
CA GLY A 5 -3.22 34.61 -38.80
C GLY A 5 -2.34 34.60 -37.55
N ASP A 6 -2.93 34.91 -36.41
CA ASP A 6 -2.27 34.94 -35.12
C ASP A 6 -1.59 33.58 -34.85
N LEU A 7 -0.26 33.54 -34.94
CA LEU A 7 0.58 32.33 -34.77
C LEU A 7 0.35 31.66 -33.41
N ARG A 8 -0.18 32.39 -32.42
CA ARG A 8 -0.59 31.86 -31.11
C ARG A 8 -1.73 30.83 -31.23
N SER A 9 -2.65 31.01 -32.18
CA SER A 9 -3.80 30.11 -32.38
C SER A 9 -3.43 28.77 -33.04
N GLN A 10 -2.34 28.72 -33.80
CA GLN A 10 -1.87 27.47 -34.41
C GLN A 10 -1.15 26.57 -33.40
N ASN A 11 -0.50 27.15 -32.40
CA ASN A 11 0.28 26.40 -31.41
C ASN A 11 -0.59 25.75 -30.31
N ASP A 12 -1.67 26.43 -29.90
CA ASP A 12 -2.66 25.93 -28.92
C ASP A 12 -3.50 24.74 -29.46
N ASN A 13 -3.56 24.56 -30.78
CA ASN A 13 -4.23 23.42 -31.43
C ASN A 13 -3.29 22.27 -31.79
N SER A 14 -1.99 22.41 -31.51
CA SER A 14 -1.03 21.33 -31.72
C SER A 14 -1.40 20.11 -30.86
N LYS A 15 -1.15 18.91 -31.39
CA LYS A 15 -1.35 17.67 -30.64
C LYS A 15 -0.53 17.68 -29.34
N GLU A 16 0.70 18.17 -29.42
CA GLU A 16 1.64 18.26 -28.30
C GLU A 16 1.13 19.18 -27.18
N TYR A 17 0.60 20.36 -27.50
CA TYR A 17 0.00 21.26 -26.51
C TYR A 17 -1.20 20.61 -25.83
N ARG A 18 -2.08 19.95 -26.59
CA ARG A 18 -3.26 19.27 -26.02
C ARG A 18 -2.87 18.15 -25.07
N GLU A 19 -1.84 17.38 -25.40
CA GLU A 19 -1.31 16.32 -24.54
C GLU A 19 -0.65 16.88 -23.28
N LYS A 20 0.19 17.92 -23.41
CA LYS A 20 0.81 18.61 -22.26
C LYS A 20 -0.25 19.18 -21.33
N LYS A 21 -1.25 19.87 -21.89
CA LYS A 21 -2.38 20.41 -21.14
C LYS A 21 -3.19 19.32 -20.43
N ALA A 22 -3.47 18.21 -21.10
CA ALA A 22 -4.22 17.11 -20.50
C ALA A 22 -3.47 16.50 -19.30
N LYS A 23 -2.16 16.25 -19.44
CA LYS A 23 -1.31 15.76 -18.34
C LYS A 23 -1.28 16.74 -17.17
N GLN A 24 -1.12 18.04 -17.46
CA GLN A 24 -1.11 19.07 -16.42
C GLN A 24 -2.46 19.17 -15.71
N THR A 25 -3.56 19.09 -16.46
CA THR A 25 -4.93 19.07 -15.93
C THR A 25 -5.14 17.90 -14.97
N GLU A 26 -4.68 16.70 -15.34
CA GLU A 26 -4.79 15.51 -14.49
C GLU A 26 -3.94 15.63 -13.22
N SER A 27 -2.70 16.13 -13.34
CA SER A 27 -1.81 16.37 -12.21
C SER A 27 -2.42 17.36 -11.21
N LEU A 28 -2.90 18.49 -11.71
CA LEU A 28 -3.55 19.53 -10.91
C LEU A 28 -4.87 19.02 -10.29
N LEU A 29 -5.65 18.20 -11.00
CA LEU A 29 -6.85 17.56 -10.47
C LEU A 29 -6.53 16.62 -9.30
N LYS A 30 -5.49 15.79 -9.41
CA LYS A 30 -5.07 14.90 -8.30
C LYS A 30 -4.63 15.70 -7.07
N LYS A 31 -3.81 16.74 -7.25
CA LYS A 31 -3.43 17.66 -6.16
C LYS A 31 -4.66 18.29 -5.49
N THR A 32 -5.60 18.75 -6.30
CA THR A 32 -6.87 19.35 -5.84
C THR A 32 -7.69 18.36 -5.01
N LEU A 33 -7.84 17.12 -5.49
CA LEU A 33 -8.62 16.10 -4.80
C LEU A 33 -8.00 15.70 -3.45
N SER A 34 -6.67 15.64 -3.36
CA SER A 34 -5.98 15.45 -2.08
C SER A 34 -6.27 16.60 -1.13
N TYR A 35 -6.11 17.84 -1.58
CA TYR A 35 -6.35 19.02 -0.76
C TYR A 35 -7.81 19.12 -0.26
N VAL A 36 -8.78 18.83 -1.14
CA VAL A 36 -10.21 18.81 -0.80
C VAL A 36 -10.50 17.74 0.26
N ASN A 37 -9.85 16.57 0.17
CA ASN A 37 -9.96 15.51 1.15
C ASN A 37 -9.44 15.94 2.53
N ASP A 38 -8.25 16.54 2.56
CA ASP A 38 -7.58 16.93 3.81
C ASP A 38 -8.30 18.11 4.49
N SER A 39 -9.02 18.92 3.71
CA SER A 39 -9.76 20.09 4.19
C SER A 39 -11.22 19.79 4.59
N ASP A 40 -11.65 18.52 4.54
CA ASP A 40 -13.03 18.05 4.75
C ASP A 40 -14.09 18.85 3.95
N LYS A 41 -13.68 19.41 2.79
CA LYS A 41 -14.56 20.16 1.89
C LYS A 41 -15.37 19.19 1.03
N ASN A 42 -16.59 19.58 0.69
CA ASN A 42 -17.45 18.74 -0.17
C ASN A 42 -16.84 18.54 -1.57
N PHE A 43 -16.80 17.29 -2.05
CA PHE A 43 -16.36 16.91 -3.41
C PHE A 43 -17.42 17.20 -4.49
N SER A 44 -17.88 18.46 -4.57
CA SER A 44 -18.73 18.94 -5.66
C SER A 44 -17.86 19.42 -6.83
N HIS A 45 -18.36 19.32 -8.06
CA HIS A 45 -17.62 19.83 -9.23
C HIS A 45 -17.27 21.32 -9.09
N LYS A 46 -18.17 22.11 -8.48
CA LYS A 46 -17.94 23.54 -8.21
C LYS A 46 -16.74 23.74 -7.27
N ASN A 47 -16.73 23.05 -6.13
CA ASN A 47 -15.66 23.17 -5.15
C ASN A 47 -14.31 22.70 -5.70
N ILE A 48 -14.31 21.59 -6.45
CA ILE A 48 -13.10 21.09 -7.10
C ILE A 48 -12.53 22.16 -8.03
N CYS A 49 -13.35 22.75 -8.92
CA CYS A 49 -12.89 23.80 -9.83
C CYS A 49 -12.38 25.05 -9.10
N GLU A 50 -13.07 25.52 -8.06
CA GLU A 50 -12.65 26.68 -7.27
C GLU A 50 -11.29 26.45 -6.57
N VAL A 51 -11.12 25.28 -5.95
CA VAL A 51 -9.84 24.92 -5.31
C VAL A 51 -8.74 24.77 -6.36
N MET A 52 -9.04 24.14 -7.49
CA MET A 52 -8.10 23.94 -8.59
C MET A 52 -7.55 25.27 -9.12
N VAL A 53 -8.38 26.31 -9.21
CA VAL A 53 -7.94 27.67 -9.56
C VAL A 53 -7.07 28.28 -8.46
N SER A 54 -7.41 28.07 -7.19
CA SER A 54 -6.67 28.65 -6.07
C SER A 54 -5.26 28.08 -5.89
N ILE A 55 -5.07 26.79 -6.19
CA ILE A 55 -3.78 26.09 -6.01
C ILE A 55 -2.95 25.99 -7.30
N ALA A 56 -3.48 26.45 -8.43
CA ALA A 56 -2.80 26.42 -9.72
C ALA A 56 -1.54 27.30 -9.70
N ASP A 57 -0.41 26.70 -10.06
CA ASP A 57 0.88 27.38 -10.20
C ASP A 57 0.98 28.15 -11.53
N GLU A 58 2.13 28.78 -11.79
CA GLU A 58 2.32 29.55 -13.02
C GLU A 58 2.23 28.71 -14.30
N GLU A 59 2.70 27.46 -14.26
CA GLU A 59 2.67 26.57 -15.43
C GLU A 59 1.24 26.08 -15.71
N ASP A 60 0.49 25.76 -14.66
CA ASP A 60 -0.93 25.43 -14.71
C ASP A 60 -1.74 26.56 -15.35
N ARG A 61 -1.44 27.82 -14.97
CA ARG A 61 -2.09 29.01 -15.52
C ARG A 61 -1.72 29.24 -16.98
N LYS A 62 -0.44 29.10 -17.33
CA LYS A 62 0.07 29.22 -18.71
C LYS A 62 -0.61 28.22 -19.64
N LEU A 63 -0.83 26.99 -19.19
CA LEU A 63 -1.48 25.93 -19.96
C LEU A 63 -3.02 25.92 -19.83
N LYS A 64 -3.60 26.82 -19.03
CA LYS A 64 -5.04 26.84 -18.71
C LYS A 64 -5.53 25.46 -18.24
N ALA A 65 -4.77 24.83 -17.35
CA ALA A 65 -5.01 23.47 -16.85
C ALA A 65 -6.22 23.39 -15.91
N ALA A 66 -6.59 24.49 -15.24
CA ALA A 66 -7.81 24.56 -14.45
C ALA A 66 -9.05 24.39 -15.34
N ILE A 67 -9.93 23.47 -14.96
CA ILE A 67 -11.12 23.09 -15.74
C ILE A 67 -12.40 23.63 -15.12
N SER A 68 -13.44 23.79 -15.94
CA SER A 68 -14.77 24.18 -15.48
C SER A 68 -15.60 22.96 -15.03
N PRO A 69 -16.67 23.17 -14.23
CA PRO A 69 -17.57 22.08 -13.85
C PRO A 69 -18.20 21.38 -15.06
N SER A 70 -18.46 22.12 -16.16
CA SER A 70 -18.97 21.53 -17.40
C SER A 70 -17.92 20.64 -18.09
N ALA A 71 -16.63 20.96 -18.00
CA ALA A 71 -15.57 20.14 -18.61
C ALA A 71 -15.43 18.80 -17.88
N ILE A 72 -15.52 18.80 -16.53
CA ILE A 72 -15.63 17.57 -15.74
C ILE A 72 -16.88 16.78 -16.16
N SER A 73 -18.02 17.45 -16.27
CA SER A 73 -19.30 16.81 -16.57
C SER A 73 -19.36 16.18 -17.97
N LYS A 74 -18.54 16.63 -18.91
CA LYS A 74 -18.48 16.12 -20.29
C LYS A 74 -17.35 15.14 -20.54
N ASN A 75 -16.39 15.00 -19.61
CA ASN A 75 -15.23 14.15 -19.76
C ASN A 75 -15.30 12.96 -18.80
N LEU A 76 -15.57 11.76 -19.34
CA LEU A 76 -15.73 10.53 -18.56
C LEU A 76 -14.46 10.18 -17.77
N HIS A 77 -13.27 10.42 -18.33
CA HIS A 77 -12.01 10.13 -17.65
C HIS A 77 -11.85 10.98 -16.37
N LEU A 78 -12.18 12.27 -16.44
CA LEU A 78 -12.10 13.16 -15.29
C LEU A 78 -13.14 12.81 -14.21
N LYS A 79 -14.35 12.39 -14.62
CA LYS A 79 -15.36 11.86 -13.67
C LYS A 79 -14.84 10.62 -12.95
N ASN A 80 -14.29 9.67 -13.69
CA ASN A 80 -13.78 8.43 -13.12
C ASN A 80 -12.66 8.69 -12.11
N ILE A 81 -11.74 9.63 -12.39
CA ILE A 81 -10.70 10.02 -11.43
C ILE A 81 -11.31 10.52 -10.11
N ILE A 82 -12.32 11.41 -10.20
CA ILE A 82 -12.99 11.97 -9.02
C ILE A 82 -13.74 10.86 -8.23
N GLU A 83 -14.43 9.95 -8.93
CA GLU A 83 -15.13 8.83 -8.29
C GLU A 83 -14.19 7.84 -7.62
N ILE A 84 -13.07 7.49 -8.26
CA ILE A 84 -12.04 6.63 -7.67
C ILE A 84 -11.53 7.26 -6.37
N TYR A 85 -11.21 8.56 -6.38
CA TYR A 85 -10.77 9.28 -5.18
C TYR A 85 -11.84 9.31 -4.08
N LYS A 86 -13.11 9.59 -4.43
CA LYS A 86 -14.24 9.52 -3.47
C LYS A 86 -14.37 8.14 -2.83
N THR A 87 -14.22 7.09 -3.63
CA THR A 87 -14.38 5.70 -3.19
C THR A 87 -13.22 5.28 -2.28
N GLN A 88 -11.98 5.61 -2.65
CA GLN A 88 -10.80 5.38 -1.80
C GLN A 88 -10.90 6.12 -0.46
N ASN A 89 -11.38 7.35 -0.45
CA ASN A 89 -11.61 8.11 0.77
C ASN A 89 -12.75 7.56 1.63
N ASN A 90 -13.83 7.07 1.01
CA ASN A 90 -14.88 6.37 1.76
C ASN A 90 -14.38 5.07 2.40
N ILE A 91 -13.50 4.32 1.73
CA ILE A 91 -12.85 3.13 2.30
C ILE A 91 -11.97 3.51 3.48
N LEU A 92 -11.21 4.61 3.40
CA LEU A 92 -10.40 5.13 4.52
C LEU A 92 -11.28 5.61 5.69
N LYS A 93 -12.36 6.35 5.42
CA LYS A 93 -13.34 6.78 6.44
C LYS A 93 -14.07 5.58 7.08
N GLN A 94 -14.33 4.51 6.33
CA GLN A 94 -14.88 3.25 6.88
C GLN A 94 -13.88 2.51 7.76
N LYS A 95 -12.59 2.47 7.40
CA LYS A 95 -11.53 1.91 8.24
C LYS A 95 -11.32 2.71 9.54
N GLN A 96 -11.62 4.01 9.54
CA GLN A 96 -11.52 4.89 10.71
C GLN A 96 -12.79 4.99 11.56
N LYS A 97 -13.91 4.39 11.16
CA LYS A 97 -15.07 4.27 12.06
C LYS A 97 -14.66 3.40 13.24
N LYS A 98 -14.40 4.02 14.39
CA LYS A 98 -14.33 3.35 15.70
C LYS A 98 -15.63 2.56 15.86
N TYR A 99 -15.59 1.26 15.60
CA TYR A 99 -16.61 0.35 16.09
C TYR A 99 -16.66 0.56 17.60
N HIS A 100 -17.80 1.06 18.11
CA HIS A 100 -18.08 0.94 19.53
C HIS A 100 -18.32 -0.55 19.75
N LEU A 101 -17.25 -1.30 20.03
CA LEU A 101 -17.35 -2.67 20.48
C LEU A 101 -18.21 -2.63 21.74
N SER A 102 -19.35 -3.34 21.72
CA SER A 102 -20.15 -3.48 22.92
C SER A 102 -19.34 -4.24 23.98
N GLU A 103 -19.73 -4.14 25.25
CA GLU A 103 -19.09 -4.94 26.31
C GLU A 103 -19.12 -6.44 25.99
N GLY A 104 -20.16 -6.91 25.29
CA GLY A 104 -20.27 -8.29 24.80
C GLY A 104 -19.24 -8.63 23.72
N ASP A 105 -19.00 -7.73 22.75
CA ASP A 105 -17.99 -7.94 21.71
C ASP A 105 -16.58 -7.94 22.29
N MET A 106 -16.31 -7.07 23.26
CA MET A 106 -15.03 -7.04 23.99
C MET A 106 -14.82 -8.33 24.80
N ALA A 107 -15.87 -8.82 25.48
CA ALA A 107 -15.80 -10.08 26.23
C ALA A 107 -15.58 -11.29 25.31
N PHE A 108 -16.21 -11.30 24.13
CA PHE A 108 -16.03 -12.36 23.14
C PHE A 108 -14.61 -12.38 22.56
N GLU A 109 -14.09 -11.23 22.12
CA GLU A 109 -12.72 -11.14 21.63
C GLU A 109 -11.69 -11.45 22.72
N LEU A 110 -11.93 -11.00 23.96
CA LEU A 110 -11.07 -11.37 25.09
C LEU A 110 -11.06 -12.88 25.34
N HIS A 111 -12.22 -13.54 25.25
CA HIS A 111 -12.31 -14.99 25.39
C HIS A 111 -11.55 -15.70 24.26
N LYS A 112 -11.72 -15.25 23.02
CA LYS A 112 -10.98 -15.77 21.86
C LYS A 112 -9.46 -15.62 22.03
N CYS A 113 -9.00 -14.45 22.48
CA CYS A 113 -7.58 -14.22 22.78
C CYS A 113 -7.07 -15.16 23.88
N LYS A 114 -7.84 -15.38 24.96
CA LYS A 114 -7.48 -16.32 26.03
C LYS A 114 -7.35 -17.75 25.51
N THR A 115 -8.26 -18.18 24.64
CA THR A 115 -8.22 -19.53 24.04
C THR A 115 -7.00 -19.71 23.15
N ILE A 116 -6.70 -18.72 22.29
CA ILE A 116 -5.49 -18.74 21.46
C ILE A 116 -4.23 -18.79 22.35
N LEU A 117 -4.19 -18.00 23.41
CA LEU A 117 -3.06 -17.96 24.33
C LEU A 117 -2.86 -19.29 25.06
N ALA A 118 -3.95 -19.96 25.45
CA ALA A 118 -3.88 -21.31 26.03
C ALA A 118 -3.32 -22.33 25.02
N GLN A 119 -3.82 -22.32 23.78
CA GLN A 119 -3.31 -23.20 22.71
C GLN A 119 -1.81 -22.98 22.46
N LYS A 120 -1.36 -21.71 22.41
CA LYS A 120 0.06 -21.39 22.24
C LYS A 120 0.90 -21.76 23.46
N SER A 121 0.36 -21.65 24.67
CA SER A 121 1.03 -22.13 25.88
C SER A 121 1.24 -23.65 25.83
N ASP A 122 0.25 -24.41 25.37
CA ASP A 122 0.36 -25.86 25.21
C ASP A 122 1.35 -26.25 24.11
N GLU A 123 1.35 -25.55 22.97
CA GLU A 123 2.36 -25.71 21.92
C GLU A 123 3.77 -25.44 22.45
N VAL A 124 3.98 -24.37 23.22
CA VAL A 124 5.27 -24.04 23.83
C VAL A 124 5.71 -25.13 24.81
N LYS A 125 4.78 -25.67 25.60
CA LYS A 125 5.08 -26.77 26.52
C LYS A 125 5.51 -28.03 25.75
N LEU A 126 4.79 -28.37 24.68
CA LEU A 126 5.13 -29.48 23.81
C LEU A 126 6.52 -29.31 23.18
N LEU A 127 6.84 -28.12 22.68
CA LEU A 127 8.17 -27.80 22.13
C LEU A 127 9.27 -27.91 23.20
N LYS A 128 9.02 -27.45 24.44
CA LYS A 128 9.96 -27.62 25.56
C LYS A 128 10.15 -29.10 25.93
N ASP A 129 9.08 -29.89 25.90
CA ASP A 129 9.15 -31.32 26.17
C ASP A 129 9.95 -32.05 25.07
N ILE A 130 9.80 -31.66 23.80
CA ILE A 130 10.62 -32.15 22.69
C ILE A 130 12.09 -31.76 22.90
N ILE A 131 12.39 -30.49 23.18
CA ILE A 131 13.76 -30.01 23.47
C ILE A 131 14.41 -30.85 24.58
N LYS A 132 13.66 -31.12 25.65
CA LYS A 132 14.14 -31.92 26.78
C LYS A 132 14.35 -33.39 26.40
N LYS A 133 13.40 -33.99 25.68
CA LYS A 133 13.46 -35.39 25.22
C LYS A 133 14.64 -35.62 24.26
N GLU A 134 14.80 -34.73 23.30
CA GLU A 134 15.85 -34.77 22.26
C GLU A 134 17.20 -34.21 22.78
N LYS A 135 17.28 -33.81 24.06
CA LYS A 135 18.47 -33.24 24.71
C LYS A 135 19.09 -32.06 23.93
N ILE A 136 18.25 -31.24 23.31
CA ILE A 136 18.68 -30.04 22.59
C ILE A 136 19.22 -29.05 23.63
N THR A 137 20.53 -28.87 23.63
CA THR A 137 21.25 -27.94 24.53
C THR A 137 21.88 -26.84 23.70
N VAL A 138 21.86 -25.62 24.22
CA VAL A 138 22.48 -24.46 23.58
C VAL A 138 23.82 -24.20 24.25
N GLU A 139 24.90 -24.72 23.67
CA GLU A 139 26.27 -24.35 24.03
C GLU A 139 26.79 -23.34 23.00
N ASN A 140 26.79 -22.04 23.35
CA ASN A 140 27.18 -20.92 22.49
C ASN A 140 26.27 -20.77 21.24
N PRO A 141 26.24 -19.64 20.49
CA PRO A 141 25.25 -19.38 19.44
C PRO A 141 25.48 -20.20 18.15
N VAL A 142 25.84 -21.47 18.32
CA VAL A 142 25.94 -22.49 17.28
C VAL A 142 25.02 -23.62 17.73
N ILE A 143 23.84 -23.68 17.12
CA ILE A 143 22.91 -24.80 17.32
C ILE A 143 23.62 -26.07 16.82
N LYS A 144 24.04 -26.94 17.74
CA LYS A 144 24.55 -28.28 17.41
C LYS A 144 23.37 -29.25 17.32
N ILE A 145 23.03 -29.63 16.10
CA ILE A 145 22.07 -30.70 15.82
C ILE A 145 22.85 -32.02 15.83
N THR A 146 22.59 -32.88 16.81
CA THR A 146 23.26 -34.18 16.96
C THR A 146 22.55 -35.33 16.24
N ASN A 147 21.44 -35.04 15.55
CA ASN A 147 20.70 -36.00 14.75
C ASN A 147 21.17 -35.90 13.28
N GLU A 148 21.88 -36.92 12.80
CA GLU A 148 22.45 -36.96 11.45
C GLU A 148 21.37 -36.96 10.34
N ASP A 149 20.14 -37.36 10.67
CA ASP A 149 19.00 -37.42 9.75
C ASP A 149 18.14 -36.15 9.74
N PHE A 150 18.57 -35.06 10.39
CA PHE A 150 17.78 -33.83 10.44
C PHE A 150 17.80 -33.07 9.12
N ASP A 151 16.72 -33.15 8.35
CA ASP A 151 16.53 -32.41 7.11
C ASP A 151 16.24 -30.92 7.36
N TYR A 152 17.29 -30.18 7.70
CA TYR A 152 17.23 -28.74 7.93
C TYR A 152 16.75 -27.97 6.68
N LYS A 153 16.98 -28.50 5.47
CA LYS A 153 16.56 -27.85 4.22
C LYS A 153 15.05 -27.87 4.09
N HIS A 154 14.41 -28.99 4.42
CA HIS A 154 12.96 -29.11 4.44
C HIS A 154 12.31 -28.17 5.47
N LEU A 155 12.90 -28.06 6.66
CA LEU A 155 12.43 -27.14 7.70
C LEU A 155 12.49 -25.68 7.22
N LEU A 156 13.61 -25.26 6.63
CA LEU A 156 13.79 -23.91 6.11
C LEU A 156 12.85 -23.61 4.93
N LYS A 157 12.60 -24.58 4.05
CA LYS A 157 11.59 -24.45 2.98
C LYS A 157 10.19 -24.21 3.54
N LYS A 158 9.77 -25.03 4.51
CA LYS A 158 8.48 -24.84 5.18
C LYS A 158 8.37 -23.48 5.87
N ALA A 159 9.44 -23.04 6.54
CA ALA A 159 9.47 -21.72 7.16
C ALA A 159 9.32 -20.60 6.11
N TYR A 160 10.02 -20.69 4.98
CA TYR A 160 9.88 -19.76 3.85
C TYR A 160 8.45 -19.74 3.29
N GLU A 161 7.85 -20.91 3.08
CA GLU A 161 6.48 -21.04 2.57
C GLU A 161 5.45 -20.41 3.51
N ILE A 162 5.58 -20.64 4.81
CA ILE A 162 4.70 -20.06 5.84
C ILE A 162 4.86 -18.53 5.85
N MET A 163 6.09 -18.03 5.91
CA MET A 163 6.36 -16.59 5.96
C MET A 163 5.88 -15.87 4.70
N SER A 164 6.05 -16.50 3.53
CA SER A 164 5.55 -15.98 2.26
C SER A 164 4.02 -16.00 2.20
N LYS A 165 3.38 -17.08 2.65
CA LYS A 165 1.92 -17.23 2.66
C LYS A 165 1.25 -16.23 3.62
N GLU A 166 1.85 -16.00 4.77
CA GLU A 166 1.36 -15.05 5.76
C GLU A 166 1.70 -13.59 5.40
N SER A 167 2.41 -13.36 4.28
CA SER A 167 2.83 -12.04 3.83
C SER A 167 3.58 -11.28 4.93
N VAL A 168 4.47 -11.97 5.65
CA VAL A 168 5.31 -11.36 6.70
C VAL A 168 6.75 -11.11 6.22
N THR A 169 7.03 -11.45 4.96
CA THR A 169 8.35 -11.31 4.31
C THR A 169 8.24 -10.89 2.85
N TYR A 170 9.24 -10.18 2.33
CA TYR A 170 9.38 -9.81 0.92
C TYR A 170 10.82 -10.02 0.41
N ILE A 171 10.99 -10.09 -0.92
CA ILE A 171 12.33 -10.22 -1.54
C ILE A 171 12.85 -8.84 -1.97
N SER A 172 14.06 -8.49 -1.54
CA SER A 172 14.79 -7.31 -2.03
C SER A 172 16.29 -7.59 -2.12
N GLY A 173 16.92 -7.20 -3.22
CA GLY A 173 18.34 -7.49 -3.48
C GLY A 173 18.68 -8.98 -3.55
N GLY A 174 17.67 -9.85 -3.73
CA GLY A 174 17.80 -11.30 -3.66
C GLY A 174 17.84 -11.87 -2.24
N ASN A 175 17.60 -11.07 -1.20
CA ASN A 175 17.46 -11.52 0.18
C ASN A 175 15.97 -11.60 0.57
N LEU A 176 15.64 -12.52 1.47
CA LEU A 176 14.34 -12.57 2.14
C LEU A 176 14.39 -11.63 3.35
N ILE A 177 13.49 -10.65 3.37
CA ILE A 177 13.45 -9.58 4.36
C ILE A 177 12.12 -9.64 5.10
N LEU A 178 12.16 -9.50 6.42
CA LEU A 178 10.97 -9.47 7.27
C LEU A 178 10.28 -8.10 7.18
N GLU A 179 8.96 -8.08 7.05
CA GLU A 179 8.23 -6.83 6.79
C GLU A 179 8.22 -5.90 8.01
N ILE A 180 8.18 -6.45 9.22
CA ILE A 180 7.99 -5.67 10.46
C ILE A 180 9.18 -4.78 10.81
N ASP A 181 10.41 -5.24 10.57
CA ASP A 181 11.65 -4.61 11.03
C ASP A 181 12.75 -4.52 9.96
N HIS A 182 12.47 -5.03 8.75
CA HIS A 182 13.39 -5.06 7.62
C HIS A 182 14.67 -5.87 7.87
N SER A 183 14.61 -6.82 8.81
CA SER A 183 15.69 -7.75 9.07
C SER A 183 15.88 -8.76 7.93
N ILE A 184 17.13 -9.07 7.59
CA ILE A 184 17.44 -10.14 6.64
C ILE A 184 17.24 -11.49 7.33
N VAL A 185 16.24 -12.24 6.87
CA VAL A 185 15.89 -13.57 7.38
C VAL A 185 16.72 -14.65 6.70
N ALA A 186 16.90 -14.51 5.38
CA ALA A 186 17.75 -15.38 4.57
C ALA A 186 18.44 -14.57 3.48
N ASN A 187 19.74 -14.81 3.30
CA ASN A 187 20.48 -14.18 2.21
C ASN A 187 20.30 -14.94 0.90
N LYS A 188 20.64 -14.28 -0.22
CA LYS A 188 20.56 -14.85 -1.58
C LYS A 188 21.22 -16.22 -1.73
N LYS A 189 22.37 -16.42 -1.10
CA LYS A 189 23.12 -17.68 -1.19
C LYS A 189 22.34 -18.84 -0.57
N LEU A 190 21.76 -18.61 0.61
CA LEU A 190 20.96 -19.61 1.32
C LEU A 190 19.68 -19.97 0.54
N LEU A 191 19.02 -18.98 -0.08
CA LEU A 191 17.84 -19.24 -0.91
C LEU A 191 18.18 -20.13 -2.13
N ILE A 192 19.30 -19.86 -2.79
CA ILE A 192 19.79 -20.68 -3.91
C ILE A 192 20.11 -22.11 -3.46
N GLU A 193 20.77 -22.28 -2.30
CA GLU A 193 21.07 -23.61 -1.73
C GLU A 193 19.80 -24.41 -1.38
N LEU A 194 18.69 -23.72 -1.12
CA LEU A 194 17.38 -24.29 -0.89
C LEU A 194 16.58 -24.50 -2.20
N GLY A 195 17.01 -23.94 -3.33
CA GLY A 195 16.28 -24.00 -4.60
C GLY A 195 15.01 -23.14 -4.60
N LEU A 196 15.07 -21.99 -3.94
CA LEU A 196 14.01 -20.98 -3.82
C LEU A 196 14.40 -19.67 -4.53
#